data_AF-A0A3A6H575-F1
#
_entry.id   AF-A0A3A6H575-F1
#
_cell.length_a   1.000
_cell.length_b   1.000
_cell.length_c   1.000
_cell.angle_alpha   90.00
_cell.angle_beta   90.00
_cell.angle_gamma   90.00
#
_symmetry.space_group_name_H-M   'P 1'
#
loop_
_entity.id
_entity.type
_entity.pdbx_description
1 polymer ?
#
loop_
_entity_poly.entity_id
_entity_poly.type
_entity_poly.pdbx_seq_one_letter_code
_entity_poly.pdbx_strand_id
1 'polypeptide(L)'
;MKLSYIQKINQAAKYCGYMKQESYNKKDHNATFFYKNEQRKLYLLKALCIQYLIETGNLKMGKRLQDKNGTILESFVSVDGRYNFHSVSANQEFEENENPELYTGADDKNYEHSKFYLPFMKYLVTNLPEKYNKIYRIITEEYFYFDITSNSMENLDALKDLNVKGKIYNSYTPYDSENYIYLCNLFLNNIRICSVKVETDFDRNDTILTDESGFLEYDEYDRF
;
A
#
# COMPACT_ATOMS: atom_id res chain seq x y z
N MET A 1 7.23 -11.56 16.30
CA MET A 1 7.58 -11.18 14.90
C MET A 1 9.01 -10.67 14.86
N LYS A 2 9.81 -11.02 13.84
CA LYS A 2 11.24 -10.63 13.75
C LYS A 2 11.42 -9.30 13.00
N LEU A 3 11.88 -8.26 13.69
CA LEU A 3 12.11 -6.92 13.12
C LEU A 3 13.14 -6.92 11.98
N SER A 4 14.18 -7.75 12.07
CA SER A 4 15.17 -7.91 11.00
C SER A 4 14.55 -8.42 9.68
N TYR A 5 13.44 -9.18 9.74
CA TYR A 5 12.76 -9.65 8.52
C TYR A 5 11.95 -8.52 7.88
N ILE A 6 11.43 -7.59 8.68
CA ILE A 6 10.78 -6.37 8.18
C ILE A 6 11.81 -5.50 7.43
N GLN A 7 13.04 -5.39 7.95
CA GLN A 7 14.12 -4.72 7.21
C GLN A 7 14.43 -5.41 5.89
N LYS A 8 14.46 -6.75 5.86
CA LYS A 8 14.71 -7.52 4.62
C LYS A 8 13.64 -7.29 3.57
N ILE A 9 12.34 -7.30 3.93
CA ILE A 9 11.28 -6.99 2.95
C ILE A 9 11.30 -5.52 2.53
N ASN A 10 11.70 -4.60 3.40
CA ASN A 10 11.85 -3.18 3.04
C ASN A 10 13.01 -2.97 2.05
N GLN A 11 14.14 -3.65 2.25
CA GLN A 11 15.25 -3.65 1.28
C GLN A 11 14.82 -4.25 -0.07
N ALA A 12 14.08 -5.36 -0.05
CA ALA A 12 13.53 -5.96 -1.25
C ALA A 12 12.54 -5.02 -1.98
N ALA A 13 11.67 -4.32 -1.26
CA ALA A 13 10.73 -3.36 -1.84
C ALA A 13 11.46 -2.21 -2.55
N LYS A 14 12.55 -1.70 -1.96
CA LYS A 14 13.41 -0.70 -2.59
C LYS A 14 14.06 -1.22 -3.87
N TYR A 15 14.57 -2.45 -3.84
CA TYR A 15 15.12 -3.09 -5.03
C TYR A 15 14.07 -3.27 -6.14
N CYS A 16 12.86 -3.71 -5.81
CA CYS A 16 11.76 -3.75 -6.78
C CYS A 16 11.46 -2.36 -7.37
N GLY A 17 11.54 -1.30 -6.56
CA GLY A 17 11.44 0.08 -7.04
C GLY A 17 12.50 0.46 -8.06
N TYR A 18 13.76 0.10 -7.81
CA TYR A 18 14.87 0.30 -8.76
C TYR A 18 14.65 -0.49 -10.06
N MET A 19 14.32 -1.78 -9.95
CA MET A 19 14.10 -2.63 -11.13
C MET A 19 12.89 -2.19 -11.95
N LYS A 20 11.83 -1.69 -11.31
CA LYS A 20 10.68 -1.09 -11.99
C LYS A 20 11.12 0.08 -12.88
N GLN A 21 11.99 0.96 -12.38
CA GLN A 21 12.52 2.11 -13.13
C GLN A 21 13.42 1.65 -14.29
N GLU A 22 14.32 0.70 -14.04
CA GLU A 22 15.18 0.12 -15.07
C GLU A 22 14.37 -0.52 -16.21
N SER A 23 13.36 -1.31 -15.88
CA SER A 23 12.46 -1.92 -16.85
C SER A 23 11.65 -0.88 -17.62
N TYR A 24 11.20 0.19 -16.95
CA TYR A 24 10.49 1.29 -17.60
C TYR A 24 11.38 1.99 -18.63
N ASN A 25 12.62 2.32 -18.25
CA ASN A 25 13.61 2.93 -19.15
C ASN A 25 13.90 2.03 -20.37
N LYS A 26 13.85 0.71 -20.20
CA LYS A 26 14.00 -0.29 -21.27
C LYS A 26 12.72 -0.57 -22.05
N LYS A 27 11.59 0.05 -21.69
CA LYS A 27 10.26 -0.19 -22.27
C LYS A 27 9.78 -1.64 -22.14
N ASP A 28 10.25 -2.35 -21.11
CA ASP A 28 9.77 -3.68 -20.77
C ASP A 28 8.54 -3.59 -19.86
N HIS A 29 7.37 -3.46 -20.47
CA HIS A 29 6.10 -3.27 -19.77
C HIS A 29 5.78 -4.41 -18.79
N ASN A 30 6.10 -5.66 -19.14
CA ASN A 30 5.81 -6.82 -18.30
C ASN A 30 6.66 -6.80 -17.03
N ALA A 31 7.97 -6.55 -17.17
CA ALA A 31 8.85 -6.43 -16.02
C ALA A 31 8.50 -5.22 -15.14
N THR A 32 8.17 -4.07 -15.75
CA THR A 32 7.72 -2.89 -15.00
C THR A 32 6.47 -3.21 -14.18
N PHE A 33 5.47 -3.86 -14.77
CA PHE A 33 4.25 -4.24 -14.07
C PHE A 33 4.52 -5.22 -12.92
N PHE A 34 5.33 -6.26 -13.17
CA PHE A 34 5.74 -7.23 -12.17
C PHE A 34 6.41 -6.55 -10.96
N TYR A 35 7.46 -5.76 -11.19
CA TYR A 35 8.20 -5.10 -10.11
C TYR A 35 7.36 -4.05 -9.37
N LYS A 36 6.45 -3.35 -10.07
CA LYS A 36 5.47 -2.46 -9.43
C LYS A 36 4.59 -3.22 -8.44
N ASN A 37 4.07 -4.38 -8.83
CA ASN A 37 3.19 -5.15 -7.97
C ASN A 37 3.94 -5.79 -6.79
N GLU A 38 5.13 -6.35 -7.02
CA GLU A 38 5.95 -6.89 -5.93
C GLU A 38 6.38 -5.80 -4.94
N GLN A 39 6.75 -4.61 -5.41
CA GLN A 39 7.03 -3.46 -4.56
C GLN A 39 5.84 -3.13 -3.65
N ARG A 40 4.63 -3.04 -4.23
CA ARG A 40 3.40 -2.71 -3.48
C ARG A 40 3.05 -3.77 -2.43
N LYS A 41 3.17 -5.07 -2.76
CA LYS A 41 2.95 -6.17 -1.82
C LYS A 41 3.88 -6.07 -0.61
N LEU A 42 5.18 -5.86 -0.86
CA LEU A 42 6.18 -5.79 0.22
C LEU A 42 5.98 -4.57 1.11
N TYR A 43 5.63 -3.41 0.55
CA TYR A 43 5.32 -2.22 1.36
C TYR A 43 4.03 -2.35 2.15
N LEU A 44 2.98 -2.96 1.58
CA LEU A 44 1.76 -3.27 2.33
C LEU A 44 2.07 -4.18 3.51
N LEU A 45 2.80 -5.29 3.28
CA LEU A 45 3.17 -6.22 4.36
C LEU A 45 3.98 -5.53 5.46
N LYS A 46 4.95 -4.69 5.08
CA LYS A 46 5.71 -3.87 6.02
C LYS A 46 4.79 -2.97 6.84
N ALA A 47 3.87 -2.25 6.20
CA ALA A 47 2.96 -1.33 6.88
C ALA A 47 2.09 -2.08 7.90
N LEU A 48 1.52 -3.23 7.52
CA LEU A 48 0.70 -4.05 8.42
C LEU A 48 1.50 -4.64 9.58
N CYS A 49 2.76 -5.05 9.35
CA CYS A 49 3.66 -5.48 10.42
C CYS A 49 3.95 -4.35 11.40
N ILE A 50 4.19 -3.14 10.90
CA ILE A 50 4.42 -1.95 11.74
C ILE A 50 3.18 -1.68 12.62
N GLN A 51 1.98 -1.74 12.05
CA GLN A 51 0.72 -1.56 12.79
C GLN A 51 0.60 -2.52 13.97
N TYR A 52 0.78 -3.82 13.70
CA TYR A 52 0.74 -4.84 14.74
C TYR A 52 1.81 -4.62 15.83
N LEU A 53 3.01 -4.22 15.43
CA LEU A 53 4.09 -3.97 16.37
C LEU A 53 3.89 -2.71 17.23
N ILE A 54 3.17 -1.70 16.72
CA ILE A 54 2.73 -0.56 17.51
C ILE A 54 1.69 -1.02 18.54
N GLU A 55 0.67 -1.76 18.11
CA GLU A 55 -0.39 -2.26 18.99
C GLU A 55 0.14 -3.14 20.14
N THR A 56 1.19 -3.93 19.85
CA THR A 56 1.84 -4.79 20.85
C THR A 56 2.95 -4.10 21.64
N GLY A 57 3.18 -2.80 21.42
CA GLY A 57 4.18 -2.02 22.13
C GLY A 57 5.64 -2.35 21.78
N ASN A 58 5.88 -3.09 20.69
CA ASN A 58 7.22 -3.44 20.22
C ASN A 58 7.88 -2.33 19.38
N LEU A 59 7.07 -1.42 18.83
CA LEU A 59 7.51 -0.19 18.19
C LEU A 59 6.87 1.02 18.90
N LYS A 60 7.63 2.10 18.99
CA LYS A 60 7.18 3.41 19.43
C LYS A 60 7.20 4.37 18.25
N MET A 61 6.15 5.20 18.14
CA MET A 61 6.12 6.26 17.15
C MET A 61 7.13 7.35 17.53
N GLY A 62 8.00 7.68 16.59
CA GLY A 62 9.02 8.70 16.71
C GLY A 62 8.52 10.05 16.20
N LYS A 63 9.46 10.97 15.96
CA LYS A 63 9.15 12.27 15.34
C LYS A 63 8.84 12.07 13.85
N ARG A 64 7.91 12.87 13.33
CA ARG A 64 7.69 13.01 11.89
C ARG A 64 8.95 13.53 11.22
N LEU A 65 9.22 12.99 10.04
CA LEU A 65 10.30 13.40 9.17
C LEU A 65 9.71 13.87 7.85
N GLN A 66 10.42 14.74 7.15
CA GLN A 66 10.11 15.11 5.78
C GLN A 66 11.26 14.64 4.89
N ASP A 67 10.95 13.92 3.81
CA ASP A 67 11.97 13.55 2.83
C ASP A 67 12.30 14.73 1.89
N LYS A 68 13.28 14.51 1.01
CA LYS A 68 13.76 15.54 0.05
C LYS A 68 12.70 15.98 -0.96
N ASN A 69 11.63 15.20 -1.13
CA ASN A 69 10.53 15.48 -2.05
C ASN A 69 9.32 16.09 -1.34
N GLY A 70 9.44 16.36 -0.03
CA GLY A 70 8.34 16.90 0.77
C GLY A 70 7.40 15.86 1.37
N THR A 71 7.63 14.56 1.13
CA THR A 71 6.80 13.46 1.68
C THR A 71 6.92 13.44 3.20
N ILE A 72 5.79 13.45 3.89
CA ILE A 72 5.76 13.38 5.35
C ILE A 72 5.77 11.91 5.78
N LEU A 73 6.81 11.54 6.54
CA LEU A 73 7.02 10.19 7.03
C LEU A 73 6.81 10.13 8.54
N GLU A 74 5.99 9.19 8.98
CA GLU A 74 5.97 8.77 10.39
C GLU A 74 7.17 7.86 10.64
N SER A 75 7.92 8.13 11.71
CA SER A 75 9.05 7.30 12.13
C SER A 75 8.60 6.30 13.21
N PHE A 76 9.18 5.11 13.21
CA PHE A 76 8.91 4.06 14.20
C PHE A 76 10.21 3.46 14.67
N VAL A 77 10.40 3.43 15.99
CA VAL A 77 11.64 2.98 16.62
C VAL A 77 11.32 1.78 17.52
N SER A 78 12.14 0.73 17.45
CA SER A 78 12.00 -0.40 18.36
C SER A 78 12.29 -0.03 19.80
N VAL A 79 11.73 -0.79 20.74
CA VAL A 79 11.92 -0.54 22.19
C VAL A 79 13.41 -0.55 22.59
N ASP A 80 14.21 -1.39 21.95
CA ASP A 80 15.67 -1.48 22.16
C ASP A 80 16.48 -0.43 21.37
N GLY A 81 15.81 0.44 20.58
CA GLY A 81 16.42 1.49 19.77
C GLY A 81 17.21 0.99 18.55
N ARG A 82 17.23 -0.32 18.27
CA ARG A 82 18.08 -0.91 17.22
C ARG A 82 17.50 -0.81 15.81
N TYR A 83 16.18 -0.71 15.70
CA TYR A 83 15.47 -0.73 14.44
C TYR A 83 14.66 0.54 14.26
N ASN A 84 14.82 1.16 13.09
CA ASN A 84 14.07 2.34 12.67
C ASN A 84 13.33 2.03 11.37
N PHE A 85 12.04 2.34 11.35
CA PHE A 85 11.17 2.20 10.19
C PHE A 85 10.49 3.52 9.88
N HIS A 86 10.05 3.67 8.64
CA HIS A 86 9.31 4.83 8.19
C HIS A 86 8.12 4.38 7.34
N SER A 87 6.99 5.07 7.49
CA SER A 87 5.80 4.89 6.66
C SER A 87 5.22 6.26 6.31
N VAL A 88 4.53 6.34 5.17
CA VAL A 88 3.88 7.59 4.73
C VAL A 88 2.77 7.97 5.71
N SER A 89 2.79 9.23 6.16
CA SER A 89 1.79 9.77 7.08
C SER A 89 0.44 9.96 6.37
N ALA A 90 -0.66 9.75 7.09
CA ALA A 90 -1.99 10.09 6.57
C ALA A 90 -2.21 11.61 6.41
N ASN A 91 -1.37 12.43 7.05
CA ASN A 91 -1.51 13.90 7.04
C ASN A 91 -0.77 14.57 5.86
N GLN A 92 -0.40 13.82 4.82
CA GLN A 92 0.20 14.39 3.62
C GLN A 92 -0.91 14.93 2.71
N GLU A 93 -0.90 16.25 2.44
CA GLU A 93 -1.66 16.87 1.37
C GLU A 93 -0.89 16.64 0.04
N PHE A 94 -1.59 16.19 -1.00
CA PHE A 94 -0.98 15.43 -2.10
C PHE A 94 -0.22 16.27 -3.14
N GLU A 95 1.09 16.06 -3.21
CA GLU A 95 1.81 15.83 -4.47
C GLU A 95 2.72 14.60 -4.25
N GLU A 96 2.40 13.46 -4.86
CA GLU A 96 3.33 12.32 -4.85
C GLU A 96 4.37 12.49 -5.95
N ASN A 97 5.60 12.84 -5.55
CA ASN A 97 6.80 12.61 -6.35
C ASN A 97 7.72 11.65 -5.59
N GLU A 98 7.31 10.38 -5.41
CA GLU A 98 8.28 9.36 -4.99
C GLU A 98 9.24 9.07 -6.15
N ASN A 99 10.39 9.76 -6.18
CA ASN A 99 11.52 9.34 -7.00
C ASN A 99 12.35 8.29 -6.22
N PRO A 100 12.38 7.01 -6.65
CA PRO A 100 13.14 5.93 -5.99
C PRO A 100 14.65 6.21 -5.86
N GLU A 101 15.19 7.15 -6.64
CA GLU A 101 16.62 7.50 -6.71
C GLU A 101 17.15 8.22 -5.45
N LEU A 102 16.29 8.71 -4.55
CA LEU A 102 16.71 9.55 -3.43
C LEU A 102 17.04 8.79 -2.13
N TYR A 103 16.95 7.46 -2.14
CA TYR A 103 17.39 6.61 -1.03
C TYR A 103 18.79 6.04 -1.27
N THR A 104 19.77 6.92 -1.51
CA THR A 104 21.19 6.53 -1.41
C THR A 104 21.58 6.46 0.06
N GLY A 105 21.48 5.24 0.61
CA GLY A 105 21.85 4.95 1.98
C GLY A 105 22.04 3.46 2.19
N ALA A 106 23.26 3.00 1.89
CA ALA A 106 23.91 1.75 2.29
C ALA A 106 23.11 0.44 2.13
N ASP A 107 23.34 -0.25 1.01
CA ASP A 107 24.17 -1.45 0.99
C ASP A 107 24.17 -1.98 -0.45
N ASP A 108 25.28 -1.70 -1.14
CA ASP A 108 25.65 -2.39 -2.36
C ASP A 108 25.66 -3.89 -2.09
N LYS A 109 24.73 -4.60 -2.72
CA LYS A 109 24.98 -5.90 -3.34
C LYS A 109 23.83 -6.24 -4.28
N ASN A 110 24.18 -6.27 -5.56
CA ASN A 110 23.44 -6.93 -6.62
C ASN A 110 23.18 -8.39 -6.21
N TYR A 111 21.92 -8.70 -5.90
CA TYR A 111 21.44 -10.08 -5.78
C TYR A 111 20.17 -10.20 -6.61
N GLU A 112 19.95 -11.36 -7.24
CA GLU A 112 18.68 -11.69 -7.88
C GLU A 112 17.59 -11.85 -6.80
N HIS A 113 17.00 -10.74 -6.36
CA HIS A 113 16.31 -10.63 -5.07
C HIS A 113 14.94 -11.32 -4.97
N SER A 114 14.29 -11.71 -6.07
CA SER A 114 12.92 -12.28 -6.01
C SER A 114 12.85 -13.59 -5.22
N LYS A 115 13.91 -14.42 -5.20
CA LYS A 115 13.95 -15.67 -4.41
C LYS A 115 14.35 -15.47 -2.95
N PHE A 116 15.07 -14.39 -2.63
CA PHE A 116 15.69 -14.21 -1.31
C PHE A 116 14.75 -13.61 -0.27
N TYR A 117 13.76 -12.79 -0.66
CA TYR A 117 12.81 -12.25 0.32
C TYR A 117 11.62 -13.15 0.60
N LEU A 118 11.31 -14.13 -0.26
CA LEU A 118 10.15 -15.01 -0.11
C LEU A 118 10.10 -15.74 1.25
N PRO A 119 11.21 -16.27 1.80
CA PRO A 119 11.18 -16.88 3.13
C PRO A 119 10.79 -15.88 4.22
N PHE A 120 11.27 -14.62 4.13
CA PHE A 120 10.94 -13.58 5.09
C PHE A 120 9.49 -13.12 4.94
N MET A 121 9.02 -12.93 3.70
CA MET A 121 7.62 -12.61 3.40
C MET A 121 6.68 -13.69 3.93
N LYS A 122 6.95 -14.96 3.62
CA LYS A 122 6.16 -16.11 4.12
C LYS A 122 6.13 -16.13 5.64
N TYR A 123 7.29 -15.98 6.29
CA TYR A 123 7.35 -15.91 7.76
C TYR A 123 6.48 -14.78 8.31
N LEU A 124 6.59 -13.56 7.75
CA LEU A 124 5.85 -12.39 8.23
C LEU A 124 4.35 -12.56 8.04
N VAL A 125 3.88 -13.05 6.88
CA VAL A 125 2.46 -13.33 6.63
C VAL A 125 1.94 -14.38 7.61
N THR A 126 2.65 -15.49 7.81
CA THR A 126 2.24 -16.55 8.75
C THR A 126 2.20 -16.09 10.21
N ASN A 127 3.01 -15.08 10.58
CA ASN A 127 3.07 -14.56 11.95
C ASN A 127 2.29 -13.23 12.12
N LEU A 128 1.56 -12.79 11.09
CA LEU A 128 0.67 -11.65 11.13
C LEU A 128 -0.65 -12.10 11.77
N PRO A 129 -1.23 -11.35 12.74
CA PRO A 129 -2.55 -11.69 13.26
C PRO A 129 -3.62 -11.70 12.17
N GLU A 130 -4.67 -12.49 12.37
CA GLU A 130 -5.70 -12.77 11.36
C GLU A 130 -6.29 -11.51 10.72
N LYS A 131 -6.62 -10.49 11.53
CA LYS A 131 -7.09 -9.17 11.07
C LYS A 131 -6.21 -8.61 9.94
N TYR A 132 -4.91 -8.54 10.20
CA TYR A 132 -3.95 -7.97 9.26
C TYR A 132 -3.70 -8.89 8.06
N ASN A 133 -3.73 -10.20 8.28
CA ASN A 133 -3.57 -11.18 7.20
C ASN A 133 -4.73 -11.06 6.22
N LYS A 134 -5.96 -10.92 6.71
CA LYS A 134 -7.16 -10.69 5.88
C LYS A 134 -7.03 -9.40 5.05
N ILE A 135 -6.59 -8.28 5.64
CA ILE A 135 -6.31 -7.04 4.91
C ILE A 135 -5.27 -7.27 3.80
N TYR A 136 -4.15 -7.93 4.12
CA TYR A 136 -3.10 -8.22 3.15
C TYR A 136 -3.63 -9.06 1.98
N ARG A 137 -4.40 -10.10 2.27
CA ARG A 137 -4.96 -11.00 1.26
C ARG A 137 -5.94 -10.30 0.34
N ILE A 138 -6.96 -9.62 0.89
CA ILE A 138 -7.96 -8.88 0.09
C ILE A 138 -7.26 -7.98 -0.93
N ILE A 139 -6.35 -7.12 -0.45
CA ILE A 139 -5.70 -6.13 -1.32
C ILE A 139 -4.78 -6.78 -2.37
N THR A 140 -4.09 -7.87 -2.01
CA THR A 140 -3.11 -8.50 -2.91
C THR A 140 -3.71 -9.50 -3.90
N GLU A 141 -4.81 -10.17 -3.53
CA GLU A 141 -5.60 -11.05 -4.40
C GLU A 141 -6.32 -10.22 -5.47
N GLU A 142 -6.78 -9.00 -5.15
CA GLU A 142 -7.33 -8.04 -6.12
C GLU A 142 -6.26 -7.27 -6.91
N TYR A 143 -4.97 -7.60 -6.76
CA TYR A 143 -3.87 -6.86 -7.39
C TYR A 143 -3.94 -5.33 -7.17
N PHE A 144 -4.52 -4.92 -6.03
CA PHE A 144 -4.80 -3.54 -5.65
C PHE A 144 -5.69 -2.79 -6.67
N TYR A 145 -6.59 -3.51 -7.33
CA TYR A 145 -7.58 -3.04 -8.28
C TYR A 145 -8.92 -3.70 -7.96
N PHE A 146 -9.83 -2.95 -7.37
CA PHE A 146 -11.19 -3.41 -7.08
C PHE A 146 -12.06 -3.08 -8.29
N ASP A 147 -12.38 -4.11 -9.07
CA ASP A 147 -13.28 -3.99 -10.21
C ASP A 147 -14.76 -3.97 -9.76
N ILE A 148 -15.69 -3.84 -10.71
CA ILE A 148 -17.13 -3.83 -10.42
C ILE A 148 -17.67 -5.27 -10.39
N THR A 149 -17.16 -6.08 -9.47
CA THR A 149 -17.67 -7.43 -9.22
C THR A 149 -18.20 -7.52 -7.80
N SER A 150 -19.15 -8.43 -7.57
CA SER A 150 -19.66 -8.71 -6.23
C SER A 150 -18.54 -9.05 -5.24
N ASN A 151 -17.48 -9.74 -5.70
CA ASN A 151 -16.31 -10.06 -4.89
C ASN A 151 -15.53 -8.80 -4.46
N SER A 152 -15.27 -7.88 -5.39
CA SER A 152 -14.60 -6.60 -5.09
C SER A 152 -15.41 -5.72 -4.16
N MET A 153 -16.74 -5.68 -4.33
CA MET A 153 -17.66 -4.96 -3.43
C MET A 153 -17.64 -5.53 -2.01
N GLU A 154 -17.83 -6.85 -1.88
CA GLU A 154 -17.73 -7.56 -0.59
C GLU A 154 -16.35 -7.38 0.06
N ASN A 155 -15.29 -7.30 -0.74
CA ASN A 155 -13.94 -7.07 -0.27
C ASN A 155 -13.73 -5.65 0.28
N LEU A 156 -14.35 -4.63 -0.32
CA LEU A 156 -14.32 -3.26 0.20
C LEU A 156 -15.09 -3.14 1.52
N ASP A 157 -16.27 -3.78 1.62
CA ASP A 157 -17.01 -3.87 2.88
C ASP A 157 -16.21 -4.59 3.97
N ALA A 158 -15.56 -5.70 3.62
CA ALA A 158 -14.69 -6.41 4.55
C ALA A 158 -13.50 -5.56 5.03
N LEU A 159 -12.96 -4.66 4.19
CA LEU A 159 -11.91 -3.72 4.60
C LEU A 159 -12.45 -2.66 5.57
N LYS A 160 -13.67 -2.15 5.34
CA LYS A 160 -14.38 -1.25 6.27
C LYS A 160 -14.57 -1.90 7.63
N ASP A 161 -15.05 -3.14 7.68
CA ASP A 161 -15.21 -3.91 8.93
C ASP A 161 -13.88 -4.11 9.69
N LEU A 162 -12.76 -4.19 8.97
CA LEU A 162 -11.42 -4.28 9.53
C LEU A 162 -10.84 -2.92 9.96
N ASN A 163 -11.66 -1.85 9.86
CA ASN A 163 -11.34 -0.46 10.16
C ASN A 163 -10.25 0.13 9.24
N VAL A 164 -10.20 -0.32 7.99
CA VAL A 164 -9.32 0.25 6.96
C VAL A 164 -9.98 1.47 6.34
N LYS A 165 -9.50 2.65 6.71
CA LYS A 165 -10.02 3.92 6.20
C LYS A 165 -9.61 4.15 4.76
N GLY A 166 -10.41 4.93 4.04
CA GLY A 166 -10.24 5.28 2.63
C GLY A 166 -10.16 6.78 2.42
N LYS A 167 -9.42 7.21 1.40
CA LYS A 167 -9.53 8.56 0.84
C LYS A 167 -9.37 8.55 -0.67
N ILE A 168 -10.33 9.14 -1.38
CA ILE A 168 -10.26 9.39 -2.81
C ILE A 168 -9.38 10.63 -3.02
N TYR A 169 -8.37 10.53 -3.88
CA TYR A 169 -7.48 11.66 -4.17
C TYR A 169 -7.49 12.09 -5.63
N ASN A 170 -8.01 11.23 -6.52
CA ASN A 170 -8.19 11.55 -7.93
C ASN A 170 -9.19 10.58 -8.54
N SER A 171 -9.78 10.95 -9.67
CA SER A 171 -10.66 10.08 -10.44
C SER A 171 -10.64 10.45 -11.92
N TYR A 172 -10.91 9.48 -12.79
CA TYR A 172 -10.91 9.68 -14.23
C TYR A 172 -11.73 8.63 -14.97
N THR A 173 -12.21 8.98 -16.16
CA THR A 173 -12.81 8.06 -17.12
C THR A 173 -11.77 7.74 -18.22
N PRO A 174 -11.42 6.46 -18.45
CA PRO A 174 -10.61 6.09 -19.60
C PRO A 174 -11.30 6.44 -20.93
N TYR A 175 -10.53 6.80 -21.96
CA TYR A 175 -11.04 7.37 -23.23
C TYR A 175 -12.02 6.47 -24.01
N ASP A 176 -12.03 5.16 -23.76
CA ASP A 176 -12.90 4.17 -24.40
C ASP A 176 -13.58 3.24 -23.37
N SER A 177 -13.94 3.77 -22.20
CA SER A 177 -14.55 2.99 -21.13
C SER A 177 -15.81 3.66 -20.60
N GLU A 178 -16.86 2.86 -20.42
CA GLU A 178 -18.08 3.21 -19.68
C GLU A 178 -17.86 3.16 -18.16
N ASN A 179 -16.62 2.87 -17.70
CA ASN A 179 -16.30 2.76 -16.29
C ASN A 179 -15.55 3.99 -15.79
N TYR A 180 -15.85 4.37 -14.55
CA TYR A 180 -15.18 5.46 -13.84
C TYR A 180 -14.17 4.88 -12.86
N ILE A 181 -12.95 5.40 -12.86
CA ILE A 181 -11.85 4.90 -12.02
C ILE A 181 -11.52 5.91 -10.93
N TYR A 182 -11.63 5.48 -9.68
CA TYR A 182 -11.17 6.22 -8.51
C TYR A 182 -9.78 5.76 -8.09
N LEU A 183 -8.91 6.72 -7.84
CA LEU A 183 -7.61 6.51 -7.22
C LEU A 183 -7.72 6.81 -5.73
N CYS A 184 -7.44 5.80 -4.92
CA CYS A 184 -7.71 5.83 -3.48
C CYS A 184 -6.46 5.49 -2.67
N ASN A 185 -6.38 6.08 -1.47
CA ASN A 185 -5.42 5.72 -0.44
C ASN A 185 -6.12 5.00 0.70
N LEU A 186 -5.49 3.93 1.18
CA LEU A 186 -5.97 3.17 2.33
C LEU A 186 -5.11 3.46 3.55
N PHE A 187 -5.76 3.57 4.71
CA PHE A 187 -5.11 3.93 5.96
C PHE A 187 -5.52 3.01 7.10
N LEU A 188 -4.59 2.79 8.03
CA LEU A 188 -4.86 2.14 9.30
C LEU A 188 -4.21 2.97 10.40
N ASN A 189 -4.96 3.31 11.45
CA ASN A 189 -4.46 4.11 12.58
C ASN A 189 -3.65 5.36 12.14
N ASN A 190 -4.17 6.12 11.18
CA ASN A 190 -3.55 7.34 10.60
C ASN A 190 -2.19 7.13 9.90
N ILE A 191 -1.89 5.91 9.46
CA ILE A 191 -0.74 5.58 8.64
C ILE A 191 -1.25 5.02 7.32
N ARG A 192 -0.73 5.52 6.21
CA ARG A 192 -1.08 5.01 4.88
C ARG A 192 -0.48 3.62 4.70
N ILE A 193 -1.32 2.65 4.32
CA ILE A 193 -0.88 1.26 4.11
C ILE A 193 -0.64 0.95 2.63
N CYS A 194 -1.42 1.54 1.71
CA CYS A 194 -1.20 1.45 0.27
C CYS A 194 -2.11 2.42 -0.50
N SER A 195 -1.96 2.45 -1.82
CA SER A 195 -2.99 2.97 -2.74
C SER A 195 -3.62 1.84 -3.52
N VAL A 196 -4.88 2.02 -3.87
CA VAL A 196 -5.67 1.09 -4.67
C VAL A 196 -6.40 1.88 -5.75
N LYS A 197 -6.85 1.15 -6.77
CA LYS A 197 -7.75 1.64 -7.79
C LYS A 197 -9.10 0.98 -7.55
N VAL A 198 -10.17 1.73 -7.73
CA VAL A 198 -11.54 1.21 -7.62
C VAL A 198 -12.30 1.63 -8.86
N GLU A 199 -13.01 0.70 -9.47
CA GLU A 199 -13.81 0.91 -10.66
C GLU A 199 -15.30 0.96 -10.30
N THR A 200 -16.05 1.85 -10.95
CA THR A 200 -17.52 1.95 -10.87
C THR A 200 -18.11 1.99 -12.28
N ASP A 201 -19.29 1.41 -12.47
CA ASP A 201 -19.98 1.42 -13.77
C ASP A 201 -20.70 2.76 -13.91
N PHE A 202 -20.57 3.44 -15.06
CA PHE A 202 -21.35 4.67 -15.30
C PHE A 202 -22.77 4.34 -15.77
N ASP A 203 -22.99 3.17 -16.38
CA ASP A 203 -24.24 2.81 -17.06
C ASP A 203 -25.09 1.79 -16.28
N ARG A 204 -24.49 1.00 -15.37
CA ARG A 204 -25.24 0.08 -14.48
C ARG A 204 -25.38 0.65 -13.08
N ASN A 205 -26.52 1.30 -12.87
CA ASN A 205 -27.05 1.74 -11.58
C ASN A 205 -26.18 2.78 -10.92
N ASP A 206 -26.66 4.03 -10.88
CA ASP A 206 -26.72 4.90 -9.70
C ASP A 206 -25.80 4.48 -8.53
N THR A 207 -24.49 4.29 -8.73
CA THR A 207 -23.57 3.85 -7.69
C THR A 207 -22.26 4.60 -7.87
N ILE A 208 -21.94 5.44 -6.90
CA ILE A 208 -20.69 6.19 -6.85
C ILE A 208 -19.82 5.66 -5.74
N LEU A 209 -18.51 5.82 -5.87
CA LEU A 209 -17.62 5.59 -4.75
C LEU A 209 -17.53 6.87 -3.93
N THR A 210 -17.80 6.77 -2.64
CA THR A 210 -17.66 7.86 -1.67
C THR A 210 -16.63 7.52 -0.60
N ASP A 211 -16.05 8.56 0.01
CA ASP A 211 -15.18 8.47 1.19
C ASP A 211 -15.64 9.35 2.37
N GLU A 212 -16.89 9.85 2.33
CA GLU A 212 -17.45 10.79 3.31
C GLU A 212 -17.47 10.25 4.75
N SER A 213 -17.68 8.94 4.91
CA SER A 213 -17.63 8.26 6.22
C SER A 213 -16.20 8.10 6.76
N GLY A 214 -15.19 8.39 5.93
CA GLY A 214 -13.78 8.05 6.14
C GLY A 214 -13.41 6.63 5.68
N PHE A 215 -14.33 5.89 5.07
CA PHE A 215 -14.11 4.57 4.46
C PHE A 215 -14.51 4.63 2.97
N LEU A 216 -13.91 3.78 2.13
CA LEU A 216 -14.37 3.66 0.73
C LEU A 216 -15.67 2.85 0.72
N GLU A 217 -16.72 3.42 0.17
CA GLU A 217 -18.05 2.80 0.15
C GLU A 217 -18.73 3.08 -1.19
N TYR A 218 -19.49 2.11 -1.70
CA TYR A 218 -20.40 2.34 -2.80
C TYR A 218 -21.68 2.95 -2.22
N ASP A 219 -22.08 4.10 -2.74
CA ASP A 219 -23.32 4.78 -2.38
C ASP A 219 -24.28 4.77 -3.55
N GLU A 220 -25.57 4.53 -3.29
CA GLU A 220 -26.60 4.57 -4.31
C GLU A 220 -26.95 6.04 -4.64
N TYR A 221 -26.90 6.40 -5.92
CA TYR A 221 -27.22 7.72 -6.41
C TYR A 221 -28.74 7.93 -6.31
N ASP A 222 -29.20 8.68 -5.31
CA ASP A 222 -30.57 9.17 -5.29
C ASP A 222 -30.75 10.19 -6.44
N ARG A 223 -31.33 9.74 -7.56
CA ARG A 223 -31.81 10.65 -8.61
C ARG A 223 -33.01 11.44 -8.09
N PHE A 224 -32.76 12.60 -7.47
CA PHE A 224 -33.79 13.61 -7.21
C PHE A 224 -34.15 14.41 -8.47
#